data_AF-A0A524RSZ1-F1
#
_entry.id   AF-A0A524RSZ1-F1
#
_cell.length_a   1.000
_cell.length_b   1.000
_cell.length_c   1.000
_cell.angle_alpha   90.00
_cell.angle_beta   90.00
_cell.angle_gamma   90.00
#
_symmetry.space_group_name_H-M   'P 1'
#
loop_
_entity.id
_entity.type
_entity.pdbx_description
1 polymer ?
#
loop_
_entity_poly.entity_id
_entity_poly.type
_entity_poly.pdbx_seq_one_letter_code
_entity_poly.pdbx_strand_id
1 'polypeptide(L)'
;MAEAQRRIDQGDYNQALACCGPLCERIDVTSPEGGELRLLMATAHQGLGQTQQAVVHCRALGQAADPLLRSQARELLMVLEAPALQRPERWRQSLPAIEADPLEWGAGAGRRREDQAQPQQGPPVGTPRIPSAFVLLVALVLLAMLGWMAR
;
A
#
# COMPACT_ATOMS: atom_id res chain seq x y z
N MET A 1 0.73 4.94 19.42
CA MET A 1 0.75 3.85 18.43
C MET A 1 -0.63 3.65 17.79
N ALA A 2 -1.65 3.20 18.51
CA ALA A 2 -2.99 2.92 17.92
C ALA A 2 -3.61 4.09 17.15
N GLU A 3 -3.51 5.32 17.66
CA GLU A 3 -4.02 6.51 16.94
C GLU A 3 -3.28 6.75 15.63
N ALA A 4 -1.95 6.62 15.61
CA ALA A 4 -1.17 6.78 14.38
C ALA A 4 -1.53 5.72 13.33
N GLN A 5 -1.72 4.46 13.76
CA GLN A 5 -2.20 3.39 12.87
C GLN A 5 -3.57 3.75 12.27
N ARG A 6 -4.52 4.17 13.10
CA ARG A 6 -5.86 4.57 12.63
C ARG A 6 -5.80 5.68 11.59
N ARG A 7 -4.91 6.67 11.76
CA ARG A 7 -4.73 7.74 10.78
C ARG A 7 -4.17 7.23 9.46
N ILE A 8 -3.22 6.29 9.49
CA ILE A 8 -2.73 5.61 8.30
C ILE A 8 -3.87 4.86 7.60
N ASP A 9 -4.70 4.13 8.34
CA ASP A 9 -5.84 3.38 7.78
C ASP A 9 -6.87 4.30 7.10
N GLN A 10 -6.94 5.56 7.54
CA GLN A 10 -7.80 6.61 6.96
C GLN A 10 -7.13 7.40 5.82
N GLY A 11 -5.84 7.19 5.56
CA GLY A 11 -5.05 7.98 4.62
C GLY A 11 -4.60 9.34 5.13
N ASP A 12 -4.82 9.64 6.42
CA ASP A 12 -4.44 10.88 7.10
C ASP A 12 -2.94 10.89 7.48
N TYR A 13 -2.05 10.66 6.51
CA TYR A 13 -0.62 10.42 6.75
C TYR A 13 0.10 11.57 7.48
N ASN A 14 -0.24 12.83 7.18
CA ASN A 14 0.35 13.98 7.88
C ASN A 14 0.00 13.98 9.38
N GLN A 15 -1.24 13.61 9.73
CA GLN A 15 -1.66 13.52 11.13
C GLN A 15 -0.99 12.34 11.83
N ALA A 16 -0.82 11.21 11.13
CA ALA A 16 -0.05 10.07 11.64
C ALA A 16 1.39 10.48 11.99
N LEU A 17 2.06 11.23 11.12
CA LEU A 17 3.42 11.75 11.36
C LEU A 17 3.48 12.73 12.53
N ALA A 18 2.50 13.63 12.65
CA ALA A 18 2.41 14.55 13.79
C ALA A 18 2.28 13.81 15.13
N CYS A 19 1.54 12.69 15.15
CA CYS A 19 1.46 11.83 16.33
C CYS A 19 2.77 11.08 16.62
N CYS A 20 3.48 10.64 15.58
CA CYS A 20 4.68 9.82 15.71
C CYS A 20 5.95 10.62 16.06
N GLY A 21 6.08 11.83 15.51
CA GLY A 21 7.29 12.66 15.63
C GLY A 21 7.80 12.81 17.07
N PRO A 22 6.98 13.31 18.02
CA PRO A 22 7.39 13.48 19.42
C PRO A 22 7.75 12.17 20.13
N LEU A 23 7.16 11.05 19.71
CA LEU A 23 7.46 9.73 20.29
C LEU A 23 8.82 9.21 19.81
N CYS A 24 9.19 9.53 18.56
CA CYS A 24 10.43 9.06 17.95
C CYS A 24 11.68 9.66 18.61
N GLU A 25 11.56 10.87 19.17
CA GLU A 25 12.62 11.51 19.98
C GLU A 25 12.85 10.81 21.32
N ARG A 26 11.85 10.10 21.83
CA ARG A 26 11.87 9.48 23.16
C ARG A 26 12.11 7.97 23.12
N ILE A 27 11.77 7.31 22.02
CA ILE A 27 11.76 5.86 21.89
C ILE A 27 12.81 5.41 20.86
N ASP A 28 13.85 4.74 21.36
CA ASP A 28 14.94 4.24 20.52
C ASP A 28 14.49 3.12 19.58
N VAL A 29 15.13 3.03 18.40
CA VAL A 29 14.79 2.04 17.35
C VAL A 29 15.00 0.61 17.80
N THR A 30 15.95 0.41 18.70
CA THR A 30 16.28 -0.90 19.24
C THR A 30 15.18 -1.45 20.14
N SER A 31 14.26 -0.62 20.64
CA SER A 31 13.08 -1.09 21.35
C SER A 31 12.01 -1.64 20.37
N PRO A 32 11.21 -2.65 20.76
CA PRO A 32 10.12 -3.15 19.92
C PRO A 32 9.16 -2.05 19.46
N GLU A 33 8.74 -1.19 20.39
CA GLU A 33 7.83 -0.07 20.12
C GLU A 33 8.47 0.98 19.19
N GLY A 34 9.77 1.25 19.34
CA GLY A 34 10.48 2.20 18.49
C GLY A 34 10.72 1.70 17.08
N GLY A 35 10.81 0.38 16.90
CA GLY A 35 10.77 -0.27 15.59
C GLY A 35 9.41 -0.07 14.93
N GLU A 36 8.32 -0.46 15.59
CA GLU A 36 6.97 -0.27 15.05
C GLU A 36 6.68 1.19 14.69
N LEU A 37 7.10 2.13 15.55
CA LEU A 37 6.93 3.57 15.31
C LEU A 37 7.60 4.03 14.02
N ARG A 38 8.82 3.57 13.75
CA ARG A 38 9.57 3.90 12.53
C ARG A 38 8.95 3.24 11.30
N LEU A 39 8.36 2.07 11.43
CA LEU A 39 7.60 1.44 10.35
C LEU A 39 6.36 2.28 10.00
N LEU A 40 5.59 2.74 10.98
CA LEU A 40 4.44 3.63 10.75
C LEU A 40 4.86 4.93 10.05
N MET A 41 5.97 5.54 10.48
CA MET A 41 6.50 6.74 9.83
C MET A 41 6.92 6.46 8.39
N ALA A 42 7.61 5.34 8.13
CA ALA A 42 7.98 4.93 6.77
C ALA A 42 6.73 4.80 5.87
N THR A 43 5.70 4.10 6.34
CA THR A 43 4.43 3.92 5.62
C THR A 43 3.74 5.26 5.34
N ALA A 44 3.70 6.17 6.32
CA ALA A 44 3.10 7.49 6.13
C ALA A 44 3.87 8.33 5.10
N HIS A 45 5.20 8.33 5.13
CA HIS A 45 6.01 9.02 4.13
C HIS A 45 5.85 8.43 2.72
N GLN A 46 5.68 7.11 2.61
CA GLN A 46 5.35 6.48 1.32
C GLN A 46 3.99 6.94 0.80
N GLY A 47 2.97 6.97 1.65
CA GLY A 47 1.63 7.46 1.30
C GLY A 47 1.63 8.91 0.80
N LEU A 48 2.58 9.73 1.25
CA LEU A 48 2.78 11.12 0.82
C LEU A 48 3.69 11.27 -0.41
N GLY A 49 4.24 10.18 -0.95
CA GLY A 49 5.22 10.23 -2.04
C GLY A 49 6.59 10.77 -1.63
N GLN A 50 6.88 10.84 -0.33
CA GLN A 50 8.13 11.35 0.24
C GLN A 50 9.17 10.22 0.37
N THR A 51 9.53 9.61 -0.77
CA THR A 51 10.36 8.41 -0.84
C THR A 51 11.67 8.52 -0.05
N GLN A 52 12.33 9.69 -0.08
CA GLN A 52 13.59 9.89 0.64
C GLN A 52 13.44 9.79 2.16
N GLN A 53 12.34 10.33 2.73
CA GLN A 53 12.09 10.24 4.17
C GLN A 53 11.70 8.82 4.57
N ALA A 54 10.91 8.13 3.74
CA ALA A 54 10.61 6.72 3.94
C ALA A 54 11.89 5.86 3.97
N VAL A 55 12.84 6.10 3.06
CA VAL A 55 14.15 5.42 3.04
C VAL A 55 14.93 5.65 4.33
N VAL A 56 14.95 6.87 4.87
CA VAL A 56 15.62 7.17 6.15
C VAL A 56 15.07 6.32 7.28
N HIS A 57 13.74 6.23 7.40
CA HIS A 57 13.10 5.40 8.44
C HIS A 57 13.37 3.91 8.23
N CYS A 58 13.31 3.42 6.99
CA CYS A 58 13.60 2.00 6.70
C CYS A 58 15.06 1.63 6.96
N ARG A 59 16.02 2.53 6.71
CA ARG A 59 17.43 2.31 7.08
C ARG A 59 17.61 2.27 8.60
N ALA A 60 16.94 3.15 9.33
CA ALA A 60 16.97 3.13 10.80
C ALA A 60 16.43 1.80 11.35
N LEU A 61 15.38 1.24 10.75
CA LEU A 61 14.81 -0.08 11.11
C LEU A 61 15.81 -1.23 10.99
N GLY A 62 16.93 -1.09 10.27
CA GLY A 62 18.00 -2.09 10.26
C GLY A 62 18.59 -2.38 11.64
N GLN A 63 18.41 -1.46 12.60
CA GLN A 63 18.87 -1.59 13.99
C GLN A 63 17.76 -2.08 14.95
N ALA A 64 16.54 -2.31 14.47
CA ALA A 64 15.42 -2.74 15.31
C ALA A 64 15.72 -4.10 15.97
N ALA A 65 15.28 -4.34 17.21
CA ALA A 65 15.48 -5.62 17.88
C ALA A 65 14.72 -6.77 17.20
N ASP A 66 13.54 -6.48 16.65
CA ASP A 66 12.70 -7.49 16.00
C ASP A 66 13.26 -7.89 14.61
N PRO A 67 13.63 -9.17 14.39
CA PRO A 67 14.07 -9.66 13.08
C PRO A 67 13.03 -9.47 11.97
N LEU A 68 11.73 -9.57 12.27
CA LEU A 68 10.67 -9.43 11.30
C LEU A 68 10.57 -7.98 10.79
N LEU A 69 10.74 -7.00 11.68
CA LEU A 69 10.80 -5.59 11.27
C LEU A 69 12.03 -5.31 10.40
N ARG A 70 13.19 -5.91 10.73
CA ARG A 70 14.39 -5.78 9.89
C ARG A 70 14.20 -6.36 8.49
N SER A 71 13.55 -7.52 8.37
CA SER A 71 13.30 -8.13 7.05
C SER A 71 12.31 -7.29 6.24
N GLN A 72 11.20 -6.87 6.85
CA GLN A 72 10.21 -6.00 6.19
C GLN A 72 10.84 -4.68 5.71
N ALA A 73 11.65 -4.03 6.54
CA ALA A 73 12.34 -2.80 6.16
C ALA A 73 13.30 -3.01 4.98
N ARG A 74 13.96 -4.17 4.90
CA ARG A 74 14.87 -4.50 3.80
C ARG A 74 14.13 -4.73 2.49
N GLU A 75 13.00 -5.42 2.54
CA GLU A 75 12.10 -5.59 1.38
C GLU A 75 11.59 -4.24 0.89
N LEU A 76 11.16 -3.39 1.81
CA LEU A 76 10.66 -2.06 1.50
C LEU A 76 11.75 -1.17 0.89
N LEU A 77 12.97 -1.20 1.42
CA LEU A 77 14.12 -0.48 0.85
C LEU A 77 14.40 -0.91 -0.59
N MET A 78 14.34 -2.21 -0.90
CA MET A 78 14.54 -2.69 -2.26
C MET A 78 13.54 -2.09 -3.25
N VAL A 79 12.29 -1.88 -2.82
CA VAL A 79 11.27 -1.22 -3.65
C VAL A 79 11.53 0.29 -3.76
N LEU A 80 11.82 0.96 -2.65
CA LEU A 80 11.97 2.42 -2.60
C LEU A 80 13.22 2.91 -3.33
N GLU A 81 14.30 2.12 -3.31
CA GLU A 81 15.57 2.45 -3.96
C GLU A 81 15.67 1.90 -5.39
N ALA A 82 14.62 1.25 -5.88
CA ALA A 82 14.61 0.71 -7.23
C ALA A 82 14.87 1.82 -8.26
N PRO A 83 15.87 1.65 -9.15
CA PRO A 83 16.18 2.66 -10.14
C PRO A 83 15.03 2.81 -11.14
N ALA A 84 14.81 4.04 -11.60
CA ALA A 84 13.88 4.28 -12.69
C ALA A 84 14.34 3.51 -13.94
N LEU A 85 13.48 2.62 -14.43
CA LEU A 85 13.74 1.90 -15.67
C LEU A 85 13.75 2.89 -16.83
N GLN A 86 14.83 2.90 -17.62
CA GLN A 86 14.85 3.64 -18.88
C GLN A 86 13.77 3.07 -19.79
N ARG A 87 12.77 3.87 -20.15
CA ARG A 87 11.73 3.49 -21.10
C ARG A 87 12.22 3.84 -22.51
N PRO A 88 12.59 2.87 -23.36
CA PRO A 88 13.02 3.15 -24.72
C PRO A 88 11.90 3.81 -25.51
N GLU A 89 12.21 4.81 -26.33
CA GLU A 89 11.21 5.53 -27.13
C GLU A 89 10.43 4.60 -28.08
N ARG A 90 11.06 3.53 -28.57
CA ARG A 90 10.38 2.49 -29.37
C ARG A 90 9.22 1.79 -28.65
N TRP A 91 9.15 1.85 -27.32
CA TRP A 91 8.05 1.29 -26.51
C TRP A 91 7.03 2.36 -26.12
N ARG A 92 7.37 3.64 -26.27
CA ARG A 92 6.49 4.76 -25.96
C ARG A 92 5.72 5.11 -27.23
N GLN A 93 4.45 4.73 -27.29
CA GLN A 93 3.53 5.34 -28.26
C GLN A 93 3.15 6.73 -27.71
N SER A 94 3.51 7.79 -28.42
CA SER A 94 3.01 9.13 -28.09
C SER A 94 1.54 9.22 -28.48
N LEU A 95 0.67 9.51 -27.52
CA LEU A 95 -0.69 9.89 -27.88
C LEU A 95 -0.63 11.23 -28.64
N PRO A 96 -1.31 11.36 -29.79
CA PRO A 96 -1.44 12.66 -30.44
C PRO A 96 -2.15 13.63 -29.51
N ALA A 97 -1.75 14.90 -29.54
CA ALA A 97 -2.46 15.95 -28.82
C ALA A 97 -3.90 16.00 -29.32
N ILE A 98 -4.86 15.80 -28.42
CA ILE A 98 -6.27 16.03 -28.69
C ILE A 98 -6.50 17.50 -28.35
N GLU A 99 -6.81 18.33 -29.35
CA GLU A 99 -7.39 19.65 -29.12
C GLU A 99 -8.79 19.43 -28.51
N ALA A 100 -8.85 19.27 -27.19
CA ALA A 100 -10.12 19.24 -26.49
C ALA A 100 -10.58 20.69 -26.33
N ASP A 101 -11.60 21.09 -27.09
CA ASP A 101 -12.26 22.37 -26.89
C ASP A 101 -12.87 22.36 -25.47
N PRO A 102 -12.44 23.24 -24.54
CA PRO A 102 -12.86 23.20 -23.13
C PRO A 102 -14.38 23.29 -22.94
N LEU A 103 -15.09 23.80 -23.95
CA LEU A 103 -16.54 23.99 -23.93
C LEU A 103 -17.33 22.68 -24.14
N GLU A 104 -16.74 21.66 -24.73
CA GLU A 104 -17.43 20.39 -25.00
C GLU A 104 -17.38 19.42 -23.81
N TRP A 105 -16.43 19.61 -22.90
CA TRP A 105 -16.25 18.76 -21.71
C TRP A 105 -17.16 19.14 -20.52
N GLY A 106 -17.87 20.27 -20.59
CA GLY A 106 -18.59 20.85 -19.43
C GLY A 106 -20.12 20.91 -19.52
N ALA A 107 -20.72 20.88 -20.71
CA ALA A 107 -22.13 21.22 -20.89
C ALA A 107 -23.05 20.00 -21.00
N GLY A 108 -23.02 19.08 -20.03
CA GLY A 108 -23.96 17.94 -20.05
C GLY A 108 -23.91 16.91 -18.92
N ALA A 109 -22.97 16.97 -17.97
CA ALA A 109 -22.81 15.93 -16.95
C ALA A 109 -23.45 16.27 -15.59
N GLY A 110 -24.64 16.88 -15.62
CA GLY A 110 -25.54 17.02 -14.48
C GLY A 110 -26.34 15.74 -14.24
N ARG A 111 -25.67 14.61 -14.10
CA ARG A 111 -26.18 13.36 -13.49
C ARG A 111 -24.96 12.51 -13.16
N ARG A 112 -24.76 12.24 -11.87
CA ARG A 112 -23.95 11.10 -11.42
C ARG A 112 -24.39 9.87 -12.21
N ARG A 113 -23.65 9.54 -13.27
CA ARG A 113 -23.46 8.15 -13.69
C ARG A 113 -22.28 7.68 -12.86
N GLU A 114 -22.62 7.03 -11.75
CA GLU A 114 -21.77 6.05 -11.11
C GLU A 114 -21.03 5.25 -12.21
N ASP A 115 -19.71 5.22 -12.11
CA ASP A 115 -18.85 4.14 -12.58
C ASP A 115 -19.31 3.38 -13.84
N GLN A 116 -18.97 3.92 -15.00
CA GLN A 116 -18.63 3.07 -16.13
C GLN A 116 -17.40 3.61 -16.84
N ALA A 117 -16.31 3.75 -16.08
CA ALA A 117 -14.99 3.54 -16.67
C ALA A 117 -14.99 2.09 -17.17
N GLN A 118 -15.11 1.89 -18.49
CA GLN A 118 -14.80 0.59 -19.06
C GLN A 118 -13.39 0.24 -18.59
N PRO A 119 -13.20 -0.83 -17.80
CA PRO A 119 -11.88 -1.24 -17.39
C PRO A 119 -11.08 -1.43 -18.67
N GLN A 120 -10.00 -0.66 -18.86
CA GLN A 120 -9.05 -0.96 -19.91
C GLN A 120 -8.65 -2.42 -19.70
N GLN A 121 -9.09 -3.29 -20.60
CA GLN A 121 -8.86 -4.70 -20.48
C GLN A 121 -7.35 -4.88 -20.55
N GLY A 122 -6.71 -5.10 -19.40
CA GLY A 122 -5.35 -5.59 -19.37
C GLY A 122 -5.23 -6.84 -20.25
N PRO A 123 -4.02 -7.25 -20.66
CA PRO A 123 -3.83 -8.55 -21.31
C PRO A 123 -4.63 -9.60 -20.52
N PRO A 124 -5.33 -10.55 -21.17
CA PRO A 124 -6.30 -11.41 -20.51
C PRO A 124 -5.63 -12.11 -19.32
N VAL A 125 -5.77 -11.52 -18.13
CA VAL A 125 -5.40 -12.14 -16.89
C VAL A 125 -6.49 -13.15 -16.71
N GLY A 126 -6.19 -14.40 -17.07
CA GLY A 126 -7.13 -15.50 -17.00
C GLY A 126 -7.89 -15.40 -15.69
N THR A 127 -9.22 -15.52 -15.74
CA THR A 127 -10.02 -15.51 -14.53
C THR A 127 -9.46 -16.57 -13.58
N PRO A 128 -9.09 -16.20 -12.34
CA PRO A 128 -8.51 -17.16 -11.42
C PRO A 128 -9.55 -18.24 -11.15
N ARG A 129 -9.31 -19.44 -11.70
CA ARG A 129 -10.20 -20.60 -11.53
C ARG A 129 -9.85 -21.26 -10.20
N ILE A 130 -10.62 -20.94 -9.16
CA ILE A 130 -10.49 -21.63 -7.87
C ILE A 130 -10.95 -23.08 -8.08
N PRO A 131 -10.11 -24.09 -7.82
CA PRO A 131 -10.52 -25.48 -7.95
C PRO A 131 -11.60 -25.81 -6.90
N SER A 132 -12.66 -26.50 -7.30
CA SER A 132 -13.76 -26.90 -6.41
C SER A 132 -13.29 -27.74 -5.22
N ALA A 133 -12.21 -28.50 -5.38
CA ALA A 133 -11.56 -29.25 -4.30
C ALA A 133 -11.09 -28.35 -3.15
N PHE A 134 -10.58 -27.14 -3.44
CA PHE A 134 -10.16 -26.19 -2.43
C PHE A 134 -11.37 -25.67 -1.61
N VAL A 135 -12.48 -25.38 -2.29
CA VAL A 135 -13.73 -24.96 -1.63
C VAL A 135 -14.25 -26.03 -0.68
N LEU A 136 -14.24 -27.30 -1.11
CA LEU A 136 -14.65 -28.44 -0.27
C LEU A 136 -13.74 -28.63 0.94
N LEU A 137 -12.43 -28.48 0.76
CA LEU A 137 -11.45 -28.58 1.85
C LEU A 137 -11.69 -27.49 2.90
N VAL A 138 -11.85 -26.24 2.47
CA VAL A 138 -12.11 -25.12 3.39
C VAL A 138 -13.42 -25.32 4.15
N ALA A 139 -14.48 -25.76 3.46
CA ALA A 139 -15.76 -26.06 4.10
C ALA A 139 -15.63 -27.17 5.16
N LEU A 140 -14.87 -28.23 4.87
CA LEU A 140 -14.65 -29.34 5.79
C LEU A 140 -13.88 -28.90 7.04
N VAL A 141 -12.83 -28.07 6.87
CA VAL A 141 -12.06 -27.49 7.99
C VAL A 141 -12.93 -26.60 8.87
N LEU A 142 -13.77 -25.74 8.27
CA LEU A 142 -14.67 -24.87 9.02
C LEU A 142 -15.71 -25.67 9.83
N LEU A 143 -16.29 -26.71 9.23
CA LEU A 143 -17.23 -27.60 9.93
C LEU A 143 -16.56 -28.36 11.07
N ALA A 144 -15.32 -28.81 10.87
CA ALA A 144 -14.55 -29.47 11.92
C ALA A 144 -14.27 -28.52 13.09
N MET A 145 -13.90 -27.26 12.82
CA MET A 145 -13.72 -26.25 13.87
C MET A 145 -15.01 -25.93 14.62
N LEU A 146 -16.14 -25.73 13.91
CA LEU A 146 -17.44 -25.50 14.56
C LEU A 146 -17.87 -26.70 15.42
N GLY A 147 -17.66 -27.92 14.91
CA GLY A 147 -17.97 -29.14 15.66
C GLY A 147 -17.09 -29.33 16.90
N TRP A 148 -15.86 -28.81 16.87
CA TRP A 148 -14.95 -28.81 18.01
C TRP A 148 -15.36 -27.79 19.08
N MET A 149 -15.89 -26.63 18.67
CA MET A 149 -16.37 -25.60 19.61
C MET A 149 -17.71 -25.96 20.27
N ALA A 150 -18.51 -26.82 19.63
CA ALA A 150 -19.84 -27.20 20.11
C ALA A 150 -19.84 -28.41 21.06
N ARG A 151 -18.68 -28.93 21.45
CA ARG A 151 -18.49 -30.19 22.17
C ARG A 151 -17.62 -29.99 23.41
#